data_AF-A0A8X7U1W7-F1
#
_entry.id   AF-A0A8X7U1W7-F1
#
_cell.length_a   1.000
_cell.length_b   1.000
_cell.length_c   1.000
_cell.angle_alpha   90.00
_cell.angle_beta   90.00
_cell.angle_gamma   90.00
#
_symmetry.space_group_name_H-M   'P 1'
#
loop_
_entity.id
_entity.type
_entity.pdbx_description
1 polymer ?
#
loop_
_entity_poly.entity_id
_entity_poly.type
_entity_poly.pdbx_seq_one_letter_code
_entity_poly.pdbx_strand_id
1 'polypeptide(L)'
;MRSHHQGGRSKLTVLQLLCAVAVFSVLLFTIQSSFFSDNANRKVNILRPEDIQILSEFQSSVQQCVRDRGLGLSAHIIDHCNLILKFPQGTNSTWYNAQFKIFEPLEFKYNVCEAVLLWEQYRNMTTVLTREYLDVRPNGWLDYAAMRIAQLGADKCYNRTLCEEHLNVILPAKPPFHPRQFHKCAVVGNSGDLLKTEFGEEIDSHDAVFRDNEAPVNEKYAKYVGVKRDFRLVVRGAARNMVKILNGSDNEVLIIKSVTHRDFNEMIKTIPNPVYLFQGIVLRRGNPDPFPMRSERKEDWSSVPSREMITRAHASALRLQRSQQTTSLKKDGLGQFGNCKVWGDADPRKGPVSGSPDMSEVRKKSDYKKWEVMPFKSLRKEARDHYVQMQGVSQYKMDGNKLDDLVCVRHRPLESET
;
A
#
# COMPACT_ATOMS: atom_id res chain seq x y z
N MET A 1 59.07 -78.36 31.31
CA MET A 1 58.44 -77.05 31.60
C MET A 1 58.82 -76.09 30.47
N ARG A 2 57.87 -75.69 29.61
CA ARG A 2 58.08 -74.70 28.55
C ARG A 2 57.31 -73.43 28.89
N SER A 3 58.04 -72.32 28.93
CA SER A 3 57.58 -70.95 29.10
C SER A 3 56.76 -70.48 27.89
N HIS A 4 55.74 -69.65 28.12
CA HIS A 4 55.14 -68.79 27.09
C HIS A 4 54.94 -67.37 27.61
N HIS A 5 55.73 -66.45 27.07
CA HIS A 5 55.49 -65.01 27.01
C HIS A 5 54.32 -64.71 26.07
N GLN A 6 53.35 -63.91 26.51
CA GLN A 6 52.56 -63.03 25.64
C GLN A 6 51.83 -61.97 26.47
N GLY A 7 52.34 -60.72 26.46
CA GLY A 7 51.76 -59.62 27.22
C GLY A 7 52.30 -58.27 26.79
N GLY A 8 52.17 -57.92 25.51
CA GLY A 8 52.66 -56.64 24.99
C GLY A 8 51.99 -56.12 23.71
N ARG A 9 51.07 -56.89 23.11
CA ARG A 9 50.55 -56.60 21.76
C ARG A 9 49.19 -55.89 21.73
N SER A 10 48.45 -55.77 22.85
CA SER A 10 47.11 -55.17 22.84
C SER A 10 47.07 -53.66 23.12
N LYS A 11 48.02 -53.12 23.91
CA LYS A 11 48.03 -51.68 24.26
C LYS A 11 48.46 -50.79 23.09
N LEU A 12 49.37 -51.27 22.24
CA LEU A 12 49.87 -50.52 21.08
C LEU A 12 48.79 -50.35 20.01
N THR A 13 47.96 -51.37 19.79
CA THR A 13 46.85 -51.35 18.83
C THR A 13 45.74 -50.39 19.27
N VAL A 14 45.44 -50.33 20.57
CA VAL A 14 44.44 -49.39 21.11
C VAL A 14 44.91 -47.94 20.96
N LEU A 15 46.20 -47.67 21.22
CA LEU A 15 46.75 -46.32 21.04
C LEU A 15 46.74 -45.89 19.56
N GLN A 16 47.05 -46.80 18.65
CA GLN A 16 46.99 -46.54 17.20
C GLN A 16 45.55 -46.29 16.72
N LEU A 17 44.56 -47.03 17.25
CA LEU A 17 43.14 -46.80 16.96
C LEU A 17 42.65 -45.45 17.49
N LEU A 18 43.05 -45.06 18.71
CA LEU A 18 42.70 -43.75 19.27
C LEU A 18 43.32 -42.59 18.47
N CYS A 19 44.58 -42.73 18.04
CA CYS A 19 45.22 -41.75 17.17
C CYS A 19 44.53 -41.68 15.78
N ALA A 20 44.15 -42.82 15.20
CA ALA A 20 43.43 -42.85 13.93
C ALA A 20 42.06 -42.18 14.03
N VAL A 21 41.32 -42.41 15.13
CA VAL A 21 40.02 -41.76 15.38
C VAL A 21 40.19 -40.26 15.59
N ALA A 22 41.23 -39.81 16.32
CA ALA A 22 41.51 -38.40 16.51
C ALA A 22 41.86 -37.70 15.18
N VAL A 23 42.72 -38.31 14.36
CA VAL A 23 43.10 -37.78 13.04
C VAL A 23 41.89 -37.75 12.10
N PHE A 24 41.06 -38.80 12.09
CA PHE A 24 39.84 -38.84 11.28
C PHE A 24 38.80 -37.81 11.74
N SER A 25 38.71 -37.57 13.05
CA SER A 25 37.82 -36.54 13.61
C SER A 25 38.27 -35.13 13.24
N VAL A 26 39.59 -34.86 13.25
CA VAL A 26 40.16 -33.58 12.80
C VAL A 26 40.01 -33.41 11.29
N LEU A 27 40.18 -34.47 10.50
CA LEU A 27 39.92 -34.47 9.06
C LEU A 27 38.44 -34.22 8.75
N LEU A 28 37.52 -34.85 9.48
CA LEU A 28 36.09 -34.57 9.35
C LEU A 28 35.73 -33.15 9.76
N PHE A 29 36.33 -32.61 10.83
CA PHE A 29 36.11 -31.23 11.24
C PHE A 29 36.70 -30.21 10.25
N THR A 30 37.86 -30.49 9.65
CA THR A 30 38.47 -29.62 8.63
C THR A 30 37.72 -29.69 7.31
N ILE A 31 37.22 -30.86 6.90
CA ILE A 31 36.35 -31.02 5.73
C ILE A 31 34.98 -30.37 5.99
N GLN A 32 34.35 -30.59 7.15
CA GLN A 32 33.11 -29.90 7.49
C GLN A 32 33.32 -28.39 7.56
N SER A 33 34.34 -27.88 8.25
CA SER A 33 34.58 -26.43 8.31
C SER A 33 34.90 -25.81 6.96
N SER A 34 35.62 -26.50 6.06
CA SER A 34 35.86 -26.01 4.69
C SER A 34 34.57 -26.04 3.84
N PHE A 35 33.77 -27.12 3.89
CA PHE A 35 32.49 -27.19 3.16
C PHE A 35 31.40 -26.27 3.74
N PHE A 36 31.38 -26.02 5.05
CA PHE A 36 30.42 -25.10 5.70
C PHE A 36 30.85 -23.63 5.61
N SER A 37 32.16 -23.33 5.60
CA SER A 37 32.67 -21.97 5.41
C SER A 37 32.52 -21.50 3.96
N ASP A 38 32.72 -22.38 2.96
CA ASP A 38 32.50 -22.05 1.55
C ASP A 38 31.01 -21.86 1.20
N ASN A 39 30.10 -22.59 1.86
CA ASN A 39 28.65 -22.41 1.67
C ASN A 39 28.09 -21.18 2.43
N ALA A 40 28.71 -20.77 3.53
CA ALA A 40 28.37 -19.52 4.21
C ALA A 40 28.87 -18.30 3.43
N ASN A 41 30.10 -18.35 2.90
CA ASN A 41 30.68 -17.24 2.11
C ASN A 41 30.11 -17.14 0.69
N ARG A 42 29.63 -18.23 0.07
CA ARG A 42 28.89 -18.15 -1.21
C ARG A 42 27.54 -17.46 -1.10
N LYS A 43 26.93 -17.37 0.08
CA LYS A 43 25.68 -16.61 0.28
C LYS A 43 25.90 -15.09 0.36
N VAL A 44 27.13 -14.64 0.65
CA VAL A 44 27.44 -13.23 0.94
C VAL A 44 27.88 -12.45 -0.33
N ASN A 45 28.37 -13.12 -1.37
CA ASN A 45 28.89 -12.47 -2.59
C ASN A 45 27.85 -12.21 -3.70
N ILE A 46 26.63 -11.82 -3.33
CA ILE A 46 25.55 -11.57 -4.31
C ILE A 46 25.14 -10.08 -4.36
N LEU A 47 25.57 -9.27 -3.38
CA LEU A 47 25.22 -7.85 -3.29
C LEU A 47 26.35 -6.96 -3.77
N ARG A 48 26.04 -6.04 -4.68
CA ARG A 48 26.99 -4.99 -5.07
C ARG A 48 27.22 -4.08 -3.85
N PRO A 49 28.47 -3.72 -3.51
CA PRO A 49 28.77 -2.85 -2.37
C PRO A 49 27.96 -1.54 -2.39
N GLU A 50 27.72 -0.99 -3.58
CA GLU A 50 26.86 0.18 -3.79
C GLU A 50 25.42 -0.01 -3.30
N ASP A 51 24.82 -1.20 -3.53
CA ASP A 51 23.45 -1.48 -3.11
C ASP A 51 23.32 -1.58 -1.58
N ILE A 52 24.35 -2.13 -0.92
CA ILE A 52 24.44 -2.17 0.55
C ILE A 52 24.54 -0.75 1.10
N GLN A 53 25.38 0.08 0.49
CA GLN A 53 25.57 1.47 0.91
C GLN A 53 24.26 2.27 0.79
N ILE A 54 23.56 2.15 -0.34
CA ILE A 54 22.27 2.84 -0.58
C ILE A 54 21.22 2.42 0.46
N LEU A 55 21.10 1.12 0.75
CA LEU A 55 20.13 0.62 1.73
C LEU A 55 20.48 1.06 3.16
N SER A 56 21.78 1.07 3.50
CA SER A 56 22.28 1.58 4.79
C SER A 56 22.00 3.07 4.99
N GLU A 57 22.26 3.89 3.97
CA GLU A 57 21.91 5.33 3.97
C GLU A 57 20.41 5.54 4.15
N PHE A 58 19.59 4.78 3.45
CA PHE A 58 18.13 4.86 3.58
C PHE A 58 17.67 4.46 4.99
N GLN A 59 18.16 3.36 5.54
CA GLN A 59 17.84 2.94 6.91
C GLN A 59 18.27 3.97 7.95
N SER A 60 19.43 4.60 7.77
CA SER A 60 19.92 5.66 8.64
C SER A 60 18.99 6.88 8.61
N SER A 61 18.50 7.25 7.43
CA SER A 61 17.49 8.31 7.28
C SER A 61 16.15 7.93 7.92
N VAL A 62 15.69 6.68 7.76
CA VAL A 62 14.49 6.17 8.46
C VAL A 62 14.67 6.23 9.98
N GLN A 63 15.83 5.83 10.49
CA GLN A 63 16.15 5.91 11.92
C GLN A 63 16.11 7.36 12.43
N GLN A 64 16.68 8.30 11.69
CA GLN A 64 16.61 9.73 12.02
C GLN A 64 15.17 10.23 12.04
N CYS A 65 14.36 9.86 11.04
CA CYS A 65 12.95 10.19 11.00
C CYS A 65 12.19 9.67 12.24
N VAL A 66 12.42 8.41 12.64
CA VAL A 66 11.80 7.83 13.83
C VAL A 66 12.27 8.53 15.10
N ARG A 67 13.55 8.89 15.21
CA ARG A 67 14.06 9.66 16.36
C ARG A 67 13.39 11.02 16.49
N ASP A 68 13.24 11.74 15.38
CA ASP A 68 12.70 13.09 15.38
C ASP A 68 11.17 13.11 15.50
N ARG A 69 10.50 12.09 14.95
CA ARG A 69 9.04 12.12 14.71
C ARG A 69 8.28 10.92 15.26
N GLY A 70 8.96 9.85 15.66
CA GLY A 70 8.38 8.62 16.18
C GLY A 70 7.87 8.71 17.62
N LEU A 71 7.81 9.92 18.20
CA LEU A 71 7.14 10.19 19.48
C LEU A 71 7.61 9.27 20.62
N GLY A 72 8.94 9.18 20.77
CA GLY A 72 9.61 8.35 21.78
C GLY A 72 10.04 6.98 21.27
N LEU A 73 9.58 6.55 20.09
CA LEU A 73 10.10 5.33 19.46
C LEU A 73 11.57 5.47 19.06
N SER A 74 12.32 4.38 19.15
CA SER A 74 13.65 4.24 18.55
C SER A 74 13.65 3.17 17.46
N ALA A 75 14.52 3.34 16.46
CA ALA A 75 14.72 2.33 15.41
C ALA A 75 16.14 1.75 15.50
N HIS A 76 16.25 0.42 15.57
CA HIS A 76 17.52 -0.29 15.65
C HIS A 76 17.75 -1.11 14.40
N ILE A 77 18.78 -0.77 13.63
CA ILE A 77 19.14 -1.48 12.38
C ILE A 77 19.73 -2.84 12.74
N ILE A 78 19.22 -3.91 12.12
CA ILE A 78 19.66 -5.29 12.35
C ILE A 78 20.51 -5.79 11.18
N ASP A 79 20.03 -5.57 9.96
CA ASP A 79 20.70 -5.91 8.72
C ASP A 79 20.29 -4.93 7.62
N HIS A 80 20.69 -5.19 6.37
CA HIS A 80 20.42 -4.32 5.22
C HIS A 80 18.94 -4.00 4.93
N CYS A 81 18.00 -4.80 5.46
CA CYS A 81 16.57 -4.63 5.24
C CYS A 81 15.74 -4.57 6.51
N ASN A 82 16.24 -5.05 7.64
CA ASN A 82 15.45 -5.18 8.87
C ASN A 82 15.88 -4.15 9.92
N LEU A 83 14.88 -3.51 10.53
CA LEU A 83 15.03 -2.73 11.75
C LEU A 83 14.01 -3.17 12.81
N ILE A 84 14.29 -2.87 14.06
CA ILE A 84 13.36 -3.05 15.18
C ILE A 84 12.95 -1.67 15.69
N LEU A 85 11.65 -1.39 15.64
CA LEU A 85 11.05 -0.23 16.32
C LEU A 85 10.81 -0.61 17.78
N LYS A 86 11.29 0.22 18.71
CA LYS A 86 11.17 -0.02 20.16
C LYS A 86 10.51 1.16 20.86
N PHE A 87 9.65 0.84 21.82
CA PHE A 87 9.13 1.82 22.76
C PHE A 87 10.20 2.24 23.79
N PRO A 88 10.06 3.41 24.42
CA PRO A 88 10.94 3.85 25.51
C PRO A 88 11.07 2.80 26.61
N GLN A 89 12.26 2.69 27.21
CA GLN A 89 12.46 1.85 28.38
C GLN A 89 11.52 2.26 29.52
N GLY A 90 10.89 1.28 30.17
CA GLY A 90 9.89 1.51 31.22
C GLY A 90 8.45 1.66 30.71
N THR A 91 8.21 1.62 29.39
CA THR A 91 6.85 1.54 28.85
C THR A 91 6.21 0.21 29.28
N ASN A 92 5.00 0.27 29.83
CA ASN A 92 4.22 -0.92 30.16
C ASN A 92 3.14 -1.14 29.11
N SER A 93 3.08 -2.34 28.53
CA SER A 93 2.00 -2.72 27.62
C SER A 93 0.72 -2.94 28.42
N THR A 94 -0.25 -2.05 28.25
CA THR A 94 -1.56 -2.15 28.91
C THR A 94 -2.64 -2.75 28.01
N TRP A 95 -2.36 -2.86 26.70
CA TRP A 95 -3.33 -3.36 25.73
C TRP A 95 -3.23 -4.87 25.61
N TYR A 96 -4.25 -5.57 26.11
CA TYR A 96 -4.33 -7.02 26.07
C TYR A 96 -5.15 -7.49 24.86
N ASN A 97 -4.52 -8.27 23.99
CA ASN A 97 -5.23 -8.89 22.88
C ASN A 97 -5.96 -10.15 23.34
N ALA A 98 -7.29 -10.06 23.45
CA ALA A 98 -8.14 -11.17 23.89
C ALA A 98 -8.10 -12.40 22.97
N GLN A 99 -7.84 -12.22 21.66
CA GLN A 99 -7.80 -13.32 20.69
C GLN A 99 -6.52 -14.15 20.81
N PHE A 100 -5.38 -13.50 20.97
CA PHE A 100 -4.06 -14.16 21.04
C PHE A 100 -3.58 -14.39 22.47
N LYS A 101 -4.30 -13.88 23.47
CA LYS A 101 -3.97 -13.95 24.90
C LYS A 101 -2.59 -13.39 25.25
N ILE A 102 -2.14 -12.39 24.50
CA ILE A 102 -0.86 -11.71 24.71
C ILE A 102 -1.09 -10.21 24.83
N PHE A 103 -0.25 -9.55 25.63
CA PHE A 103 -0.12 -8.10 25.59
C PHE A 103 0.54 -7.67 24.28
N GLU A 104 0.20 -6.48 23.82
CA GLU A 104 0.84 -5.90 22.65
C GLU A 104 2.36 -5.81 22.86
N PRO A 105 3.19 -6.26 21.91
CA PRO A 105 4.63 -6.20 22.06
C PRO A 105 5.10 -4.75 22.09
N LEU A 106 6.23 -4.51 22.74
CA LEU A 106 6.90 -3.20 22.79
C LEU A 106 8.07 -3.09 21.78
N GLU A 107 8.26 -4.14 20.99
CA GLU A 107 9.24 -4.19 19.91
C GLU A 107 8.59 -4.75 18.64
N PHE A 108 8.77 -4.06 17.52
CA PHE A 108 8.17 -4.41 16.24
C PHE A 108 9.27 -4.55 15.19
N LYS A 109 9.33 -5.72 14.56
CA LYS A 109 10.21 -5.95 13.41
C LYS A 109 9.64 -5.26 12.19
N TYR A 110 10.46 -4.49 11.51
CA TYR A 110 10.09 -3.74 10.32
C TYR A 110 11.10 -4.00 9.20
N ASN A 111 10.59 -4.48 8.06
CA ASN A 111 11.40 -4.74 6.88
C ASN A 111 11.30 -3.53 5.93
N VAL A 112 12.33 -2.67 5.91
CA VAL A 112 12.37 -1.47 5.07
C VAL A 112 12.38 -1.80 3.57
N CYS A 113 12.96 -2.94 3.18
CA CYS A 113 13.03 -3.35 1.78
C CYS A 113 11.66 -3.80 1.28
N GLU A 114 10.94 -4.62 2.05
CA GLU A 114 9.56 -4.99 1.73
C GLU A 114 8.68 -3.74 1.71
N ALA A 115 8.83 -2.85 2.70
CA ALA A 115 8.06 -1.62 2.78
C ALA A 115 8.26 -0.71 1.56
N VAL A 116 9.52 -0.47 1.12
CA VAL A 116 9.79 0.40 -0.03
C VAL A 116 9.33 -0.22 -1.35
N LEU A 117 9.46 -1.54 -1.52
CA LEU A 117 8.95 -2.27 -2.68
C LEU A 117 7.42 -2.20 -2.75
N LEU A 118 6.77 -2.37 -1.61
CA LEU A 118 5.32 -2.33 -1.49
C LEU A 118 4.78 -0.91 -1.69
N TRP A 119 5.44 0.11 -1.12
CA TRP A 119 5.07 1.51 -1.25
C TRP A 119 5.04 1.98 -2.71
N GLU A 120 6.06 1.63 -3.50
CA GLU A 120 6.11 2.00 -4.92
C GLU A 120 5.01 1.34 -5.77
N GLN A 121 4.43 0.24 -5.30
CA GLN A 121 3.25 -0.36 -5.93
C GLN A 121 1.97 0.36 -5.52
N TYR A 122 1.81 0.67 -4.23
CA TYR A 122 0.63 1.38 -3.70
C TYR A 122 0.50 2.82 -4.17
N ARG A 123 1.61 3.55 -4.34
CA ARG A 123 1.55 4.94 -4.83
C ARG A 123 0.94 5.08 -6.23
N ASN A 124 0.94 4.00 -7.01
CA ASN A 124 0.58 3.97 -8.42
C ASN A 124 -0.77 3.29 -8.67
N MET A 125 -1.41 2.75 -7.62
CA MET A 125 -2.73 2.14 -7.74
C MET A 125 -3.86 3.13 -7.47
N THR A 126 -5.02 2.87 -8.05
CA THR A 126 -6.27 3.54 -7.68
C THR A 126 -7.00 2.81 -6.55
N THR A 127 -7.72 3.57 -5.72
CA THR A 127 -8.58 3.06 -4.65
C THR A 127 -10.06 3.07 -5.03
N VAL A 128 -10.41 3.74 -6.13
CA VAL A 128 -11.78 3.84 -6.66
C VAL A 128 -12.04 2.67 -7.60
N LEU A 129 -13.14 1.96 -7.38
CA LEU A 129 -13.65 0.95 -8.29
C LEU A 129 -14.06 1.62 -9.60
N THR A 130 -13.66 1.06 -10.73
CA THR A 130 -13.95 1.64 -12.05
C THR A 130 -14.54 0.59 -12.98
N ARG A 131 -15.19 1.06 -14.05
CA ARG A 131 -15.71 0.21 -15.11
C ARG A 131 -14.59 -0.58 -15.80
N GLU A 132 -13.47 0.07 -16.12
CA GLU A 132 -12.34 -0.58 -16.79
C GLU A 132 -11.75 -1.74 -15.97
N TYR A 133 -11.76 -1.63 -14.64
CA TYR A 133 -11.37 -2.73 -13.77
C TYR A 133 -12.33 -3.93 -13.89
N LEU A 134 -13.65 -3.71 -13.90
CA LEU A 134 -14.63 -4.79 -14.04
C LEU A 134 -14.59 -5.45 -15.43
N ASP A 135 -14.29 -4.67 -16.48
CA ASP A 135 -14.16 -5.17 -17.84
C ASP A 135 -12.90 -6.06 -18.01
N VAL A 136 -11.81 -5.75 -17.30
CA VAL A 136 -10.54 -6.50 -17.40
C VAL A 136 -10.46 -7.67 -16.40
N ARG A 137 -11.08 -7.55 -15.23
CA ARG A 137 -11.04 -8.61 -14.21
C ARG A 137 -11.80 -9.86 -14.70
N PRO A 138 -11.22 -11.07 -14.59
CA PRO A 138 -11.94 -12.31 -14.84
C PRO A 138 -13.21 -12.38 -13.98
N ASN A 139 -14.35 -12.63 -14.63
CA ASN A 139 -15.68 -12.58 -14.02
C ASN A 139 -15.96 -11.28 -13.23
N GLY A 140 -15.36 -10.16 -13.64
CA GLY A 140 -15.52 -8.86 -12.99
C GLY A 140 -16.98 -8.44 -12.97
N TRP A 141 -17.68 -8.49 -14.11
CA TRP A 141 -19.11 -8.23 -14.14
C TRP A 141 -19.95 -9.33 -13.51
N LEU A 142 -19.66 -10.61 -13.79
CA LEU A 142 -20.51 -11.72 -13.36
C LEU A 142 -20.51 -11.90 -11.84
N ASP A 143 -19.33 -11.98 -11.23
CA ASP A 143 -19.18 -12.32 -9.81
C ASP A 143 -18.88 -11.07 -8.98
N TYR A 144 -17.92 -10.23 -9.40
CA TYR A 144 -17.48 -9.10 -8.57
C TYR A 144 -18.50 -7.98 -8.47
N ALA A 145 -19.09 -7.58 -9.59
CA ALA A 145 -20.11 -6.54 -9.62
C ALA A 145 -21.33 -6.94 -8.77
N ALA A 146 -21.72 -8.22 -8.81
CA ALA A 146 -22.78 -8.76 -7.98
C ALA A 146 -22.49 -8.59 -6.48
N MET A 147 -21.26 -8.83 -6.02
CA MET A 147 -20.85 -8.57 -4.63
C MET A 147 -20.97 -7.09 -4.21
N ARG A 148 -21.02 -6.16 -5.16
CA ARG A 148 -21.15 -4.71 -4.92
C ARG A 148 -22.60 -4.22 -4.96
N ILE A 149 -23.57 -5.12 -5.20
CA ILE A 149 -25.00 -4.82 -5.25
C ILE A 149 -25.71 -5.67 -4.18
N ALA A 150 -26.44 -5.02 -3.28
CA ALA A 150 -27.06 -5.65 -2.10
C ALA A 150 -28.31 -6.47 -2.43
N GLN A 151 -29.00 -6.16 -3.53
CA GLN A 151 -30.36 -6.63 -3.81
C GLN A 151 -30.59 -6.86 -5.31
N LEU A 152 -30.28 -8.06 -5.79
CA LEU A 152 -30.78 -8.53 -7.09
C LEU A 152 -31.57 -9.83 -7.01
N GLY A 153 -31.72 -10.43 -5.82
CA GLY A 153 -32.27 -11.80 -5.70
C GLY A 153 -31.39 -12.88 -6.32
N ALA A 154 -30.33 -12.51 -7.04
CA ALA A 154 -29.31 -13.37 -7.64
C ALA A 154 -27.95 -13.10 -6.98
N ASP A 155 -27.19 -14.17 -6.79
CA ASP A 155 -25.80 -14.16 -6.32
C ASP A 155 -24.80 -13.69 -7.38
N LYS A 156 -25.24 -13.64 -8.66
CA LYS A 156 -24.44 -13.25 -9.83
C LYS A 156 -25.19 -12.31 -10.76
N CYS A 157 -24.43 -11.53 -11.52
CA CYS A 157 -24.92 -10.64 -12.57
C CYS A 157 -25.12 -11.38 -13.90
N TYR A 158 -26.12 -12.28 -13.96
CA TYR A 158 -26.49 -12.95 -15.22
C TYR A 158 -27.00 -11.96 -16.28
N ASN A 159 -27.75 -10.94 -15.85
CA ASN A 159 -28.14 -9.82 -16.70
C ASN A 159 -27.17 -8.63 -16.48
N ARG A 160 -26.23 -8.48 -17.41
CA ARG A 160 -25.21 -7.42 -17.36
C ARG A 160 -25.83 -6.03 -17.35
N THR A 161 -26.84 -5.77 -18.18
CA THR A 161 -27.47 -4.45 -18.30
C THR A 161 -28.05 -3.98 -16.97
N LEU A 162 -28.76 -4.87 -16.27
CA LEU A 162 -29.34 -4.58 -14.97
C LEU A 162 -28.26 -4.22 -13.93
N CYS A 163 -27.18 -4.99 -13.86
CA CYS A 163 -26.08 -4.69 -12.94
C CYS A 163 -25.35 -3.38 -13.28
N GLU A 164 -25.20 -3.09 -14.57
CA GLU A 164 -24.64 -1.82 -15.03
C GLU A 164 -25.50 -0.64 -14.59
N GLU A 165 -26.83 -0.69 -14.76
CA GLU A 165 -27.75 0.36 -14.31
C GLU A 165 -27.61 0.67 -12.82
N HIS A 166 -27.42 -0.36 -12.00
CA HIS A 166 -27.20 -0.22 -10.57
C HIS A 166 -25.86 0.40 -10.20
N LEU A 167 -24.79 0.12 -10.95
CA LEU A 167 -23.45 0.60 -10.63
C LEU A 167 -23.09 1.92 -11.31
N ASN A 168 -23.64 2.22 -12.49
CA ASN A 168 -23.28 3.38 -13.31
C ASN A 168 -23.43 4.72 -12.58
N VAL A 169 -24.29 4.80 -11.55
CA VAL A 169 -24.46 6.00 -10.71
C VAL A 169 -23.18 6.38 -9.95
N ILE A 170 -22.34 5.39 -9.60
CA ILE A 170 -21.17 5.59 -8.72
C ILE A 170 -19.90 4.87 -9.20
N LEU A 171 -19.94 4.31 -10.41
CA LEU A 171 -18.85 3.56 -11.02
C LEU A 171 -18.29 4.36 -12.21
N PRO A 172 -17.22 5.14 -12.00
CA PRO A 172 -16.61 5.91 -13.08
C PRO A 172 -15.95 4.99 -14.12
N ALA A 173 -15.88 5.46 -15.37
CA ALA A 173 -15.25 4.71 -16.45
C ALA A 173 -13.76 4.44 -16.18
N LYS A 174 -13.05 5.45 -15.66
CA LYS A 174 -11.61 5.47 -15.37
C LYS A 174 -11.31 6.07 -13.98
N PRO A 175 -10.10 5.91 -13.41
CA PRO A 175 -9.72 6.51 -12.15
C PRO A 175 -9.96 8.03 -12.18
N PRO A 176 -10.77 8.57 -11.25
CA PRO A 176 -11.09 10.00 -11.23
C PRO A 176 -9.93 10.87 -10.72
N PHE A 177 -8.94 10.26 -10.05
CA PHE A 177 -7.78 10.93 -9.48
C PHE A 177 -6.50 10.39 -10.06
N HIS A 178 -5.48 11.25 -10.17
CA HIS A 178 -4.15 10.86 -10.62
C HIS A 178 -3.13 11.05 -9.49
N PRO A 179 -2.06 10.23 -9.45
CA PRO A 179 -0.93 10.41 -8.55
C PRO A 179 -0.38 11.83 -8.56
N ARG A 180 -0.06 12.34 -7.38
CA ARG A 180 0.52 13.68 -7.14
C ARG A 180 -0.36 14.87 -7.56
N GLN A 181 -1.67 14.66 -7.64
CA GLN A 181 -2.62 15.76 -7.80
C GLN A 181 -2.57 16.77 -6.64
N PHE A 182 -2.20 16.32 -5.44
CA PHE A 182 -2.08 17.12 -4.23
C PHE A 182 -0.66 16.99 -3.67
N HIS A 183 -0.06 18.10 -3.22
CA HIS A 183 1.31 18.11 -2.71
C HIS A 183 1.33 17.86 -1.19
N LYS A 184 0.50 18.59 -0.42
CA LYS A 184 0.32 18.39 1.02
C LYS A 184 -1.11 17.92 1.31
N CYS A 185 -1.23 16.80 2.03
CA CYS A 185 -2.54 16.26 2.42
C CYS A 185 -2.66 16.13 3.95
N ALA A 186 -3.82 16.46 4.51
CA ALA A 186 -4.17 16.14 5.88
C ALA A 186 -5.15 14.95 5.91
N VAL A 187 -4.85 13.95 6.75
CA VAL A 187 -5.77 12.83 7.02
C VAL A 187 -6.22 12.96 8.47
N VAL A 188 -7.50 13.26 8.67
CA VAL A 188 -8.07 13.60 9.96
C VAL A 188 -8.96 12.45 10.45
N GLY A 189 -8.47 11.72 11.44
CA GLY A 189 -9.23 10.67 12.11
C GLY A 189 -10.29 11.24 13.08
N ASN A 190 -10.93 10.35 13.84
CA ASN A 190 -12.04 10.69 14.73
C ASN A 190 -11.72 10.57 16.22
N SER A 191 -10.43 10.53 16.59
CA SER A 191 -10.03 10.43 18.00
C SER A 191 -10.42 11.69 18.77
N GLY A 192 -10.95 11.52 19.99
CA GLY A 192 -11.22 12.63 20.91
C GLY A 192 -9.96 13.39 21.33
N ASP A 193 -8.79 12.80 21.12
CA ASP A 193 -7.50 13.45 21.36
C ASP A 193 -7.28 14.70 20.51
N LEU A 194 -7.95 14.82 19.36
CA LEU A 194 -7.89 16.03 18.53
C LEU A 194 -8.39 17.28 19.27
N LEU A 195 -9.18 17.13 20.34
CA LEU A 195 -9.67 18.24 21.14
C LEU A 195 -8.63 18.80 22.13
N LYS A 196 -7.45 18.18 22.22
CA LYS A 196 -6.38 18.60 23.14
C LYS A 196 -5.46 19.68 22.55
N THR A 197 -5.50 19.86 21.22
CA THR A 197 -4.60 20.78 20.50
C THR A 197 -5.33 21.41 19.32
N GLU A 198 -5.11 22.71 19.08
CA GLU A 198 -5.82 23.49 18.06
C GLU A 198 -5.18 23.34 16.67
N PHE A 199 -5.34 22.17 16.03
CA PHE A 199 -4.79 21.91 14.69
C PHE A 199 -5.59 22.53 13.53
N GLY A 200 -6.66 23.27 13.80
CA GLY A 200 -7.65 23.63 12.78
C GLY A 200 -7.06 24.38 11.58
N GLU A 201 -6.28 25.42 11.84
CA GLU A 201 -5.63 26.22 10.79
C GLU A 201 -4.57 25.42 10.03
N GLU A 202 -3.79 24.60 10.74
CA GLU A 202 -2.77 23.74 10.12
C GLU A 202 -3.43 22.73 9.16
N ILE A 203 -4.51 22.07 9.59
CA ILE A 203 -5.27 21.13 8.76
C ILE A 203 -5.79 21.82 7.49
N ASP A 204 -6.41 22.99 7.64
CA ASP A 204 -7.03 23.71 6.52
C ASP A 204 -6.00 24.29 5.53
N SER A 205 -4.73 24.44 5.95
CA SER A 205 -3.63 24.89 5.08
C SER A 205 -3.16 23.86 4.04
N HIS A 206 -3.59 22.60 4.15
CA HIS A 206 -3.22 21.52 3.22
C HIS A 206 -3.98 21.62 1.90
N ASP A 207 -3.43 21.08 0.80
CA ASP A 207 -4.08 21.09 -0.52
C ASP A 207 -5.37 20.26 -0.52
N ALA A 208 -5.34 19.10 0.15
CA ALA A 208 -6.48 18.20 0.31
C ALA A 208 -6.62 17.68 1.74
N VAL A 209 -7.87 17.64 2.23
CA VAL A 209 -8.23 17.11 3.55
C VAL A 209 -9.14 15.90 3.40
N PHE A 210 -8.69 14.77 3.98
CA PHE A 210 -9.41 13.51 4.06
C PHE A 210 -10.01 13.33 5.45
N ARG A 211 -11.29 12.99 5.51
CA ARG A 211 -12.03 12.74 6.76
C ARG A 211 -12.76 11.41 6.71
N ASP A 212 -13.05 10.84 7.87
CA ASP A 212 -13.67 9.53 7.97
C ASP A 212 -15.10 9.57 8.53
N ASN A 213 -16.02 8.89 7.86
CA ASN A 213 -17.37 8.60 8.32
C ASN A 213 -18.15 9.87 8.71
N GLU A 214 -18.77 9.87 9.89
CA GLU A 214 -19.64 10.93 10.40
C GLU A 214 -18.90 12.01 11.19
N ALA A 215 -17.58 12.16 10.97
CA ALA A 215 -16.78 13.20 11.61
C ALA A 215 -17.43 14.58 11.38
N PRO A 216 -17.88 15.29 12.43
CA PRO A 216 -18.56 16.55 12.26
C PRO A 216 -17.56 17.64 11.84
N VAL A 217 -17.95 18.42 10.84
CA VAL A 217 -17.21 19.62 10.40
C VAL A 217 -18.14 20.80 10.62
N ASN A 218 -17.93 21.52 11.73
CA ASN A 218 -18.76 22.64 12.15
C ASN A 218 -17.95 23.62 13.01
N GLU A 219 -18.53 24.79 13.28
CA GLU A 219 -17.88 25.87 14.04
C GLU A 219 -17.40 25.43 15.43
N LYS A 220 -18.14 24.55 16.11
CA LYS A 220 -17.79 24.05 17.45
C LYS A 220 -16.43 23.37 17.49
N TYR A 221 -16.07 22.63 16.43
CA TYR A 221 -14.82 21.88 16.35
C TYR A 221 -13.79 22.51 15.41
N ALA A 222 -14.15 23.56 14.67
CA ALA A 222 -13.31 24.19 13.65
C ALA A 222 -11.89 24.51 14.14
N LYS A 223 -11.74 25.04 15.36
CA LYS A 223 -10.43 25.37 15.93
C LYS A 223 -9.51 24.15 16.13
N TYR A 224 -10.09 22.97 16.32
CA TYR A 224 -9.34 21.73 16.57
C TYR A 224 -9.09 20.92 15.30
N VAL A 225 -10.08 20.86 14.41
CA VAL A 225 -10.07 19.92 13.28
C VAL A 225 -10.25 20.57 11.91
N GLY A 226 -10.36 21.90 11.85
CA GLY A 226 -10.54 22.67 10.64
C GLY A 226 -11.95 22.55 10.04
N VAL A 227 -12.22 23.32 8.99
CA VAL A 227 -13.48 23.31 8.24
C VAL A 227 -13.33 22.77 6.81
N LYS A 228 -12.10 22.63 6.31
CA LYS A 228 -11.83 22.14 4.96
C LYS A 228 -12.19 20.66 4.83
N ARG A 229 -12.83 20.31 3.71
CA ARG A 229 -13.34 18.96 3.41
C ARG A 229 -13.32 18.72 1.90
N ASP A 230 -12.34 17.95 1.45
CA ASP A 230 -12.20 17.58 0.03
C ASP A 230 -12.64 16.14 -0.21
N PHE A 231 -12.27 15.24 0.71
CA PHE A 231 -12.56 13.81 0.60
C PHE A 231 -13.14 13.25 1.90
N ARG A 232 -14.13 12.38 1.74
CA ARG A 232 -14.69 11.62 2.84
C ARG A 232 -14.75 10.12 2.56
N LEU A 233 -14.11 9.34 3.43
CA LEU A 233 -14.16 7.89 3.39
C LEU A 233 -15.31 7.40 4.26
N VAL A 234 -16.29 6.70 3.70
CA VAL A 234 -17.52 6.33 4.43
C VAL A 234 -17.74 4.83 4.40
N VAL A 235 -17.88 4.22 5.58
CA VAL A 235 -18.25 2.80 5.69
C VAL A 235 -19.76 2.59 5.47
N ARG A 236 -20.16 1.35 5.16
CA ARG A 236 -21.56 0.95 4.89
C ARG A 236 -22.58 1.51 5.89
N GLY A 237 -22.29 1.47 7.19
CA GLY A 237 -23.21 1.94 8.23
C GLY A 237 -23.49 3.44 8.13
N ALA A 238 -22.41 4.23 8.01
CA ALA A 238 -22.47 5.70 7.92
C ALA A 238 -23.02 6.20 6.58
N ALA A 239 -22.93 5.41 5.51
CA ALA A 239 -23.40 5.80 4.18
C ALA A 239 -24.91 6.11 4.14
N ARG A 240 -25.71 5.57 5.08
CA ARG A 240 -27.14 5.89 5.23
C ARG A 240 -27.39 7.35 5.63
N ASN A 241 -26.41 7.99 6.27
CA ASN A 241 -26.50 9.36 6.74
C ASN A 241 -25.80 10.35 5.80
N MET A 242 -25.45 9.95 4.56
CA MET A 242 -24.63 10.77 3.66
C MET A 242 -25.20 12.16 3.40
N VAL A 243 -26.53 12.30 3.28
CA VAL A 243 -27.19 13.60 3.07
C VAL A 243 -26.91 14.54 4.24
N LYS A 244 -26.94 14.02 5.47
CA LYS A 244 -26.63 14.80 6.68
C LYS A 244 -25.15 15.14 6.78
N ILE A 245 -24.28 14.18 6.45
CA ILE A 245 -22.82 14.36 6.44
C ILE A 245 -22.41 15.49 5.48
N LEU A 246 -23.02 15.51 4.30
CA LEU A 246 -22.74 16.45 3.22
C LEU A 246 -23.41 17.81 3.38
N ASN A 247 -24.28 17.97 4.38
CA ASN A 247 -24.99 19.23 4.57
C ASN A 247 -23.98 20.41 4.68
N GLY A 248 -24.19 21.42 3.85
CA GLY A 248 -23.29 22.57 3.71
C GLY A 248 -22.00 22.31 2.91
N SER A 249 -21.93 21.26 2.10
CA SER A 249 -20.82 21.01 1.18
C SER A 249 -21.28 20.30 -0.10
N ASP A 250 -21.20 21.00 -1.23
CA ASP A 250 -21.61 20.45 -2.53
C ASP A 250 -20.44 19.80 -3.31
N ASN A 251 -19.20 20.01 -2.85
CA ASN A 251 -17.99 19.61 -3.57
C ASN A 251 -17.18 18.50 -2.88
N GLU A 252 -17.50 18.13 -1.65
CA GLU A 252 -16.81 17.05 -0.92
C GLU A 252 -17.05 15.71 -1.63
N VAL A 253 -15.96 15.03 -2.01
CA VAL A 253 -16.00 13.73 -2.69
C VAL A 253 -16.21 12.62 -1.67
N LEU A 254 -17.21 11.77 -1.87
CA LEU A 254 -17.39 10.56 -1.07
C LEU A 254 -16.78 9.34 -1.75
N ILE A 255 -15.95 8.62 -1.00
CA ILE A 255 -15.47 7.28 -1.37
C ILE A 255 -16.05 6.29 -0.36
N ILE A 256 -16.99 5.47 -0.81
CA ILE A 256 -17.82 4.64 0.06
C ILE A 256 -17.43 3.16 0.00
N LYS A 257 -17.30 2.52 1.17
CA LYS A 257 -17.18 1.07 1.31
C LYS A 257 -18.57 0.48 1.61
N SER A 258 -19.41 0.42 0.59
CA SER A 258 -20.80 -0.06 0.69
C SER A 258 -21.20 -0.93 -0.51
N VAL A 259 -22.42 -1.46 -0.44
CA VAL A 259 -23.13 -2.15 -1.50
C VAL A 259 -24.30 -1.28 -1.98
N THR A 260 -24.55 -1.27 -3.28
CA THR A 260 -25.59 -0.46 -3.92
C THR A 260 -26.94 -1.18 -3.95
N HIS A 261 -28.02 -0.42 -3.96
CA HIS A 261 -29.39 -0.90 -4.21
C HIS A 261 -30.22 0.29 -4.71
N ARG A 262 -31.47 0.05 -5.12
CA ARG A 262 -32.31 1.09 -5.75
C ARG A 262 -32.44 2.34 -4.87
N ASP A 263 -32.86 2.17 -3.62
CA ASP A 263 -33.08 3.31 -2.72
C ASP A 263 -31.79 4.10 -2.43
N PHE A 264 -30.66 3.39 -2.35
CA PHE A 264 -29.35 4.02 -2.20
C PHE A 264 -28.95 4.84 -3.42
N ASN A 265 -29.23 4.33 -4.62
CA ASN A 265 -28.97 5.05 -5.85
C ASN A 265 -29.89 6.27 -6.00
N GLU A 266 -31.16 6.16 -5.61
CA GLU A 266 -32.07 7.31 -5.57
C GLU A 266 -31.59 8.37 -4.58
N MET A 267 -31.13 7.97 -3.39
CA MET A 267 -30.52 8.90 -2.43
C MET A 267 -29.25 9.57 -2.98
N ILE A 268 -28.42 8.85 -3.73
CA ILE A 268 -27.22 9.45 -4.33
C ILE A 268 -27.58 10.47 -5.41
N LYS A 269 -28.67 10.23 -6.17
CA LYS A 269 -29.15 11.19 -7.17
C LYS A 269 -29.67 12.49 -6.56
N THR A 270 -30.02 12.52 -5.27
CA THR A 270 -30.49 13.75 -4.61
C THR A 270 -29.37 14.66 -4.11
N ILE A 271 -28.12 14.18 -4.07
CA ILE A 271 -26.97 14.97 -3.65
C ILE A 271 -26.13 15.41 -4.85
N PRO A 272 -25.57 16.63 -4.85
CA PRO A 272 -24.74 17.13 -5.96
C PRO A 272 -23.31 16.56 -5.95
N ASN A 273 -22.89 16.00 -4.82
CA ASN A 273 -21.54 15.55 -4.55
C ASN A 273 -21.13 14.33 -5.38
N PRO A 274 -19.85 14.24 -5.82
CA PRO A 274 -19.32 13.02 -6.42
C PRO A 274 -19.28 11.86 -5.41
N VAL A 275 -19.88 10.72 -5.77
CA VAL A 275 -19.85 9.50 -4.95
C VAL A 275 -19.21 8.36 -5.73
N TYR A 276 -18.21 7.73 -5.14
CA TYR A 276 -17.45 6.64 -5.74
C TYR A 276 -17.41 5.40 -4.85
N LEU A 277 -17.45 4.22 -5.47
CA LEU A 277 -17.22 2.98 -4.74
C LEU A 277 -15.74 2.79 -4.44
N PHE A 278 -15.44 2.48 -3.18
CA PHE A 278 -14.13 1.98 -2.79
C PHE A 278 -13.92 0.59 -3.40
N GLN A 279 -12.85 0.41 -4.16
CA GLN A 279 -12.52 -0.86 -4.80
C GLN A 279 -12.38 -2.00 -3.79
N GLY A 280 -11.97 -1.72 -2.55
CA GLY A 280 -11.83 -2.74 -1.53
C GLY A 280 -10.44 -3.35 -1.58
N ILE A 281 -9.55 -2.83 -0.74
CA ILE A 281 -8.35 -3.54 -0.32
C ILE A 281 -8.68 -4.15 1.03
N VAL A 282 -8.80 -5.48 1.09
CA VAL A 282 -8.75 -6.18 2.38
C VAL A 282 -7.29 -6.21 2.81
N LEU A 283 -6.85 -5.16 3.50
CA LEU A 283 -5.59 -5.20 4.23
C LEU A 283 -5.78 -6.11 5.45
N ARG A 284 -5.49 -7.40 5.30
CA ARG A 284 -5.18 -8.26 6.45
C ARG A 284 -3.67 -8.44 6.50
N ARG A 285 -2.96 -7.52 7.15
CA ARG A 285 -1.66 -7.80 7.74
C ARG A 285 -1.46 -6.98 9.02
N GLY A 286 -1.21 -7.73 10.10
CA GLY A 286 -0.22 -7.47 11.15
C GLY A 286 -0.29 -6.14 11.88
N ASN A 287 -0.79 -6.23 13.12
CA ASN A 287 -0.74 -5.29 14.24
C ASN A 287 -1.23 -3.85 13.97
N PRO A 288 -2.05 -3.26 14.87
CA PRO A 288 -2.34 -1.85 14.81
C PRO A 288 -1.00 -1.08 14.89
N ASP A 289 -0.71 -0.26 13.89
CA ASP A 289 0.37 0.71 14.02
C ASP A 289 0.00 1.65 15.17
N PRO A 290 0.88 1.87 16.15
CA PRO A 290 0.66 2.91 17.13
C PRO A 290 0.60 4.25 16.37
N PHE A 291 -0.52 4.97 16.49
CA PHE A 291 -0.66 6.34 16.01
C PHE A 291 -0.36 7.30 17.16
N PRO A 292 0.88 7.76 17.33
CA PRO A 292 1.17 8.72 18.36
C PRO A 292 0.70 10.13 17.92
N MET A 293 0.12 10.87 18.89
CA MET A 293 -0.45 12.20 18.70
C MET A 293 0.59 13.21 18.19
N ARG A 294 0.24 14.00 17.17
CA ARG A 294 1.07 15.14 16.76
C ARG A 294 1.02 16.23 17.83
N SER A 295 2.13 16.93 18.00
CA SER A 295 2.19 18.25 18.63
C SER A 295 2.44 19.29 17.54
N GLU A 296 1.99 20.52 17.76
CA GLU A 296 2.24 21.67 16.90
C GLU A 296 3.77 21.82 16.70
N ARG A 297 4.24 21.72 15.46
CA ARG A 297 5.67 21.80 15.12
C ARG A 297 5.87 22.68 13.90
N LYS A 298 6.89 23.55 13.94
CA LYS A 298 7.43 24.17 12.73
C LYS A 298 7.97 23.06 11.82
N GLU A 299 7.38 22.94 10.64
CA GLU A 299 7.62 21.87 9.68
C GLU A 299 9.04 21.93 9.08
N ASP A 300 10.01 21.29 9.72
CA ASP A 300 11.28 20.93 9.04
C ASP A 300 11.23 19.48 8.55
N TRP A 301 10.81 19.27 7.31
CA TRP A 301 10.72 17.94 6.68
C TRP A 301 12.08 17.31 6.31
N SER A 302 13.21 17.94 6.68
CA SER A 302 14.56 17.47 6.36
C SER A 302 14.86 16.03 6.84
N SER A 303 14.26 15.61 7.95
CA SER A 303 14.50 14.26 8.51
C SER A 303 13.76 13.14 7.78
N VAL A 304 12.83 13.47 6.86
CA VAL A 304 12.08 12.46 6.11
C VAL A 304 12.88 12.06 4.87
N PRO A 305 13.04 10.75 4.58
CA PRO A 305 13.77 10.30 3.40
C PRO A 305 13.27 10.98 2.13
N SER A 306 14.20 11.56 1.37
CA SER A 306 13.86 12.26 0.13
C SER A 306 13.33 11.28 -0.92
N ARG A 307 12.55 11.81 -1.87
CA ARG A 307 12.04 11.01 -2.99
C ARG A 307 13.17 10.31 -3.78
N GLU A 308 14.28 11.00 -3.98
CA GLU A 308 15.44 10.44 -4.67
C GLU A 308 16.04 9.27 -3.88
N MET A 309 16.18 9.43 -2.56
CA MET A 309 16.66 8.37 -1.68
C MET A 309 15.73 7.15 -1.70
N ILE A 310 14.40 7.36 -1.60
CA ILE A 310 13.40 6.29 -1.71
C ILE A 310 13.51 5.56 -3.06
N THR A 311 13.69 6.30 -4.15
CA THR A 311 13.81 5.73 -5.51
C THR A 311 15.08 4.87 -5.65
N ARG A 312 16.22 5.35 -5.12
CA ARG A 312 17.48 4.59 -5.10
C ARG A 312 17.35 3.34 -4.23
N ALA A 313 16.80 3.48 -3.03
CA ALA A 313 16.55 2.37 -2.10
C ALA A 313 15.63 1.32 -2.71
N HIS A 314 14.55 1.73 -3.39
CA HIS A 314 13.68 0.82 -4.12
C HIS A 314 14.45 0.00 -5.17
N ALA A 315 15.27 0.66 -5.99
CA ALA A 315 16.06 -0.03 -7.01
C ALA A 315 17.05 -1.04 -6.42
N SER A 316 17.70 -0.70 -5.31
CA SER A 316 18.61 -1.59 -4.57
C SER A 316 17.87 -2.75 -3.91
N ALA A 317 16.73 -2.49 -3.26
CA ALA A 317 15.88 -3.52 -2.67
C ALA A 317 15.36 -4.51 -3.73
N LEU A 318 14.99 -4.02 -4.91
CA LEU A 318 14.53 -4.85 -6.02
C LEU A 318 15.65 -5.77 -6.54
N ARG A 319 16.88 -5.25 -6.64
CA ARG A 319 18.06 -6.06 -7.03
C ARG A 319 18.41 -7.11 -6.00
N LEU A 320 18.35 -6.76 -4.71
CA LEU A 320 18.52 -7.70 -3.61
C LEU A 320 17.46 -8.81 -3.64
N GLN A 321 16.19 -8.46 -3.87
CA GLN A 321 15.13 -9.45 -3.98
C GLN A 321 15.32 -10.38 -5.18
N ARG A 322 15.72 -9.84 -6.35
CA ARG A 322 16.08 -10.61 -7.55
C ARG A 322 17.16 -11.63 -7.28
N SER A 323 18.19 -11.22 -6.53
CA SER A 323 19.37 -12.03 -6.29
C SER A 323 19.15 -13.14 -5.26
N GLN A 324 18.23 -12.91 -4.31
CA GLN A 324 17.72 -13.96 -3.42
C GLN A 324 16.81 -14.96 -4.16
N GLN A 325 16.01 -14.48 -5.13
CA GLN A 325 15.08 -15.32 -5.90
C GLN A 325 15.72 -16.15 -7.01
N THR A 326 16.99 -15.96 -7.37
CA THR A 326 17.70 -16.83 -8.35
C THR A 326 17.82 -18.30 -7.94
N THR A 327 17.36 -18.67 -6.74
CA THR A 327 17.15 -20.07 -6.29
C THR A 327 15.71 -20.60 -6.51
N SER A 328 14.80 -19.79 -7.06
CA SER A 328 13.39 -20.14 -7.33
C SER A 328 12.91 -19.54 -8.66
N LEU A 329 12.34 -20.37 -9.55
CA LEU A 329 11.88 -20.08 -10.92
C LEU A 329 10.78 -18.98 -11.06
N LYS A 330 11.01 -17.74 -10.62
CA LYS A 330 10.11 -16.59 -10.89
C LYS A 330 10.89 -15.36 -11.33
N LYS A 331 11.27 -15.33 -12.60
CA LYS A 331 11.98 -14.20 -13.23
C LYS A 331 11.04 -13.06 -13.67
N ASP A 332 9.74 -13.31 -13.78
CA ASP A 332 8.76 -12.41 -14.43
C ASP A 332 8.09 -11.38 -13.51
N GLY A 333 8.55 -11.23 -12.26
CA GLY A 333 7.82 -10.51 -11.21
C GLY A 333 8.37 -9.15 -10.78
N LEU A 334 9.41 -8.61 -11.42
CA LEU A 334 10.23 -7.57 -10.79
C LEU A 334 10.25 -6.26 -11.61
N GLY A 335 9.56 -5.24 -11.11
CA GLY A 335 9.37 -3.91 -11.70
C GLY A 335 8.03 -3.30 -11.29
N GLN A 336 7.71 -2.05 -11.69
CA GLN A 336 6.45 -1.38 -11.30
C GLN A 336 5.17 -2.11 -11.74
N PHE A 337 5.31 -3.07 -12.67
CA PHE A 337 4.24 -3.94 -13.17
C PHE A 337 4.49 -5.43 -12.91
N GLY A 338 5.55 -5.78 -12.18
CA GLY A 338 5.94 -7.18 -11.97
C GLY A 338 4.88 -8.01 -11.25
N ASN A 339 4.02 -7.34 -10.48
CA ASN A 339 2.91 -7.98 -9.78
C ASN A 339 1.56 -7.91 -10.52
N CYS A 340 1.55 -7.45 -11.78
CA CYS A 340 0.37 -7.49 -12.64
C CYS A 340 0.03 -8.93 -13.01
N LYS A 341 -0.95 -9.50 -12.30
CA LYS A 341 -1.44 -10.87 -12.49
C LYS A 341 -2.48 -10.96 -13.59
N VAL A 342 -3.25 -9.88 -13.77
CA VAL A 342 -4.25 -9.74 -14.82
C VAL A 342 -3.90 -8.52 -15.66
N TRP A 343 -3.91 -8.69 -16.98
CA TRP A 343 -3.70 -7.63 -17.95
C TRP A 343 -4.91 -7.46 -18.85
N GLY A 344 -5.22 -6.22 -19.21
CA GLY A 344 -6.17 -5.90 -20.27
C GLY A 344 -5.82 -4.60 -20.97
N ASP A 345 -6.43 -4.38 -22.12
CA ASP A 345 -6.37 -3.12 -22.87
C ASP A 345 -7.70 -2.37 -22.69
N ALA A 346 -7.65 -1.07 -22.39
CA ALA A 346 -8.84 -0.23 -22.31
C ALA A 346 -9.47 -0.10 -23.71
N ASP A 347 -10.80 -0.23 -23.80
CA ASP A 347 -11.54 -0.06 -25.06
C ASP A 347 -11.50 1.42 -25.49
N PRO A 348 -10.85 1.77 -26.62
CA PRO A 348 -10.71 3.15 -27.06
C PRO A 348 -12.04 3.76 -27.53
N ARG A 349 -13.06 2.94 -27.83
CA ARG A 349 -14.39 3.39 -28.27
C ARG A 349 -15.36 3.67 -27.12
N LYS A 350 -15.05 3.18 -25.91
CA LYS A 350 -15.77 3.51 -24.67
C LYS A 350 -15.04 4.67 -24.00
N GLY A 351 -15.16 5.85 -24.61
CA GLY A 351 -14.58 7.09 -24.10
C GLY A 351 -15.01 7.40 -22.65
N PRO A 352 -14.32 8.34 -21.99
CA PRO A 352 -14.51 8.62 -20.57
C PRO A 352 -15.89 9.25 -20.36
N VAL A 353 -16.83 8.49 -19.79
CA VAL A 353 -18.00 9.07 -19.14
C VAL A 353 -17.61 9.27 -17.67
N SER A 354 -17.14 10.47 -17.35
CA SER A 354 -17.14 11.00 -15.99
C SER A 354 -17.93 12.30 -16.03
N GLY A 355 -18.69 12.63 -14.98
CA GLY A 355 -19.46 13.87 -14.90
C GLY A 355 -20.53 13.78 -13.82
N SER A 356 -20.51 14.74 -12.88
CA SER A 356 -21.59 14.93 -11.91
C SER A 356 -22.91 15.25 -12.63
N PRO A 357 -24.07 14.79 -12.13
CA PRO A 357 -25.38 15.18 -12.65
C PRO A 357 -25.74 16.65 -12.38
N ASP A 358 -24.93 17.41 -11.64
CA ASP A 358 -25.16 18.84 -11.37
C ASP A 358 -25.00 19.70 -12.64
N MET A 359 -26.15 20.20 -13.10
CA MET A 359 -26.33 21.13 -14.21
C MET A 359 -26.80 22.50 -13.69
N SER A 360 -26.16 23.05 -12.66
CA SER A 360 -26.42 24.41 -12.17
C SER A 360 -26.37 25.47 -13.29
N GLU A 361 -27.11 26.57 -13.14
CA GLU A 361 -27.18 27.66 -14.12
C GLU A 361 -25.81 28.28 -14.43
N VAL A 362 -24.88 28.24 -13.46
CA VAL A 362 -23.48 28.66 -13.61
C VAL A 362 -22.75 27.77 -14.63
N ARG A 363 -23.04 26.46 -14.64
CA ARG A 363 -22.43 25.50 -15.57
C ARG A 363 -23.03 25.56 -16.96
N LYS A 364 -24.35 25.80 -17.08
CA LYS A 364 -25.05 26.01 -18.36
C LYS A 364 -24.59 27.26 -19.11
N LYS A 365 -24.16 28.30 -18.39
CA LYS A 365 -23.66 29.56 -18.95
C LYS A 365 -22.14 29.64 -19.07
N SER A 366 -21.42 28.57 -18.70
CA SER A 366 -19.97 28.51 -18.89
C SER A 366 -19.65 28.12 -20.34
N ASP A 367 -18.61 28.71 -20.92
CA ASP A 367 -18.07 28.35 -22.25
C ASP A 367 -17.44 26.93 -22.31
N TYR A 368 -17.68 26.08 -21.30
CA TYR A 368 -17.25 24.70 -21.29
C TYR A 368 -18.04 23.88 -22.32
N LYS A 369 -17.41 23.63 -23.47
CA LYS A 369 -17.89 22.66 -24.44
C LYS A 369 -17.94 21.27 -23.80
N LYS A 370 -19.12 20.68 -23.88
CA LYS A 370 -19.49 19.32 -23.48
C LYS A 370 -18.43 18.30 -23.95
N TRP A 371 -17.73 17.67 -23.01
CA TRP A 371 -16.97 16.42 -23.15
C TRP A 371 -16.27 16.21 -24.50
N GLU A 372 -15.35 17.09 -24.85
CA GLU A 372 -14.37 16.77 -25.89
C GLU A 372 -13.33 15.83 -25.25
N VAL A 373 -13.11 14.67 -25.88
CA VAL A 373 -11.93 13.83 -25.60
C VAL A 373 -10.73 14.73 -25.80
N MET A 374 -10.12 15.20 -24.70
CA MET A 374 -8.99 16.11 -24.81
C MET A 374 -7.80 15.32 -25.34
N PRO A 375 -7.19 15.76 -26.46
CA PRO A 375 -6.00 15.12 -26.98
C PRO A 375 -4.88 15.11 -25.93
N PHE A 376 -4.03 14.09 -25.95
CA PHE A 376 -2.92 13.96 -24.99
C PHE A 376 -2.09 15.26 -24.89
N LYS A 377 -1.87 15.93 -26.02
CA LYS A 377 -1.11 17.19 -26.12
C LYS A 377 -1.79 18.37 -25.39
N SER A 378 -3.12 18.33 -25.21
CA SER A 378 -3.91 19.36 -24.53
C SER A 378 -4.10 19.10 -23.03
N LEU A 379 -3.64 17.94 -22.53
CA LEU A 379 -3.62 17.67 -21.09
C LEU A 379 -2.66 18.62 -20.37
N ARG A 380 -3.00 18.95 -19.11
CA ARG A 380 -2.10 19.63 -18.18
C ARG A 380 -0.77 18.87 -18.09
N LYS A 381 0.33 19.59 -17.90
CA LYS A 381 1.69 19.03 -17.89
C LYS A 381 1.79 17.87 -16.90
N GLU A 382 1.18 18.00 -15.73
CA GLU A 382 1.15 17.01 -14.65
C GLU A 382 0.46 15.71 -15.09
N ALA A 383 -0.65 15.82 -15.85
CA ALA A 383 -1.36 14.66 -16.38
C ALA A 383 -0.58 13.96 -17.50
N ARG A 384 0.17 14.72 -18.32
CA ARG A 384 1.08 14.15 -19.33
C ARG A 384 2.29 13.47 -18.69
N ASP A 385 2.91 14.12 -17.70
CA ASP A 385 4.03 13.58 -16.93
C ASP A 385 3.62 12.29 -16.21
N HIS A 386 2.38 12.22 -15.72
CA HIS A 386 1.81 11.00 -15.14
C HIS A 386 1.61 9.89 -16.16
N TYR A 387 1.02 10.18 -17.33
CA TYR A 387 0.84 9.19 -18.40
C TYR A 387 2.19 8.59 -18.85
N VAL A 388 3.22 9.43 -18.96
CA VAL A 388 4.59 9.01 -19.27
C VAL A 388 5.16 8.13 -18.15
N GLN A 389 5.00 8.54 -16.89
CA GLN A 389 5.50 7.79 -15.73
C GLN A 389 4.83 6.41 -15.59
N MET A 390 3.53 6.33 -15.87
CA MET A 390 2.75 5.09 -15.82
C MET A 390 2.80 4.29 -17.11
N GLN A 391 3.52 4.74 -18.14
CA GLN A 391 3.56 4.10 -19.46
C GLN A 391 2.14 3.82 -20.02
N GLY A 392 1.19 4.71 -19.74
CA GLY A 392 -0.22 4.53 -20.10
C GLY A 392 -0.94 3.38 -19.37
N VAL A 393 -0.50 2.96 -18.18
CA VAL A 393 -1.12 1.85 -17.44
C VAL A 393 -1.84 2.31 -16.18
N SER A 394 -3.09 1.93 -15.99
CA SER A 394 -3.78 2.04 -14.70
C SER A 394 -3.58 0.76 -13.89
N GLN A 395 -3.22 0.90 -12.60
CA GLN A 395 -3.00 -0.23 -11.69
C GLN A 395 -4.09 -0.32 -10.64
N TYR A 396 -4.55 -1.54 -10.38
CA TYR A 396 -5.66 -1.85 -9.50
C TYR A 396 -5.25 -2.96 -8.55
N LYS A 397 -5.54 -2.81 -7.25
CA LYS A 397 -5.33 -3.88 -6.29
C LYS A 397 -6.37 -4.98 -6.46
N MET A 398 -5.95 -6.24 -6.63
CA MET A 398 -6.88 -7.35 -6.57
C MET A 398 -7.40 -7.55 -5.14
N ASP A 399 -8.73 -7.63 -5.01
CA ASP A 399 -9.40 -7.98 -3.75
C ASP A 399 -8.98 -9.41 -3.31
N GLY A 400 -8.52 -9.57 -2.05
CA GLY A 400 -7.99 -10.82 -1.51
C GLY A 400 -6.79 -10.66 -0.55
N ASN A 401 -6.29 -11.79 -0.03
CA ASN A 401 -5.28 -11.82 1.05
C ASN A 401 -3.82 -11.57 0.60
N LYS A 402 -3.52 -11.62 -0.69
CA LYS A 402 -2.16 -11.36 -1.19
C LYS A 402 -2.03 -9.88 -1.48
N LEU A 403 -1.16 -9.18 -0.76
CA LEU A 403 -0.94 -7.74 -0.92
C LEU A 403 -0.36 -7.35 -2.28
N ASP A 404 0.19 -8.32 -3.01
CA ASP A 404 0.96 -8.05 -4.22
C ASP A 404 0.15 -8.18 -5.51
N ASP A 405 -0.89 -9.02 -5.58
CA ASP A 405 -1.62 -9.27 -6.83
C ASP A 405 -2.32 -7.99 -7.39
N LEU A 406 -1.99 -7.59 -8.63
CA LEU A 406 -2.57 -6.43 -9.32
C LEU A 406 -3.34 -6.81 -10.60
N VAL A 407 -4.35 -6.00 -10.93
CA VAL A 407 -4.94 -5.90 -12.28
C VAL A 407 -4.37 -4.65 -12.95
N CYS A 408 -3.87 -4.77 -14.18
CA CYS A 408 -3.22 -3.70 -14.89
C CYS A 408 -3.90 -3.48 -16.24
N VAL A 409 -4.29 -2.23 -16.52
CA VAL A 409 -5.05 -1.86 -17.72
C VAL A 409 -4.23 -0.90 -18.57
N ARG A 410 -3.91 -1.28 -19.81
CA ARG A 410 -3.17 -0.44 -20.76
C ARG A 410 -4.13 0.48 -21.51
N HIS A 411 -3.83 1.76 -21.49
CA HIS A 411 -4.52 2.80 -22.25
C HIS A 411 -3.71 3.06 -23.51
N ARG A 412 -4.18 2.56 -24.66
CA ARG A 412 -3.57 2.89 -25.95
C ARG A 412 -4.09 4.25 -26.43
N PRO A 413 -3.24 5.13 -26.97
CA PRO A 413 -3.71 6.33 -27.65
C PRO A 413 -4.64 5.95 -28.80
N LEU A 414 -5.65 6.77 -29.07
CA LEU A 414 -6.42 6.68 -30.31
C LEU A 414 -5.46 6.95 -31.49
N GLU A 415 -5.50 6.11 -32.53
CA GLU A 415 -4.64 6.18 -33.73
C GLU A 415 -4.71 7.53 -34.49
N SER A 416 -5.62 8.43 -34.11
CA SER A 416 -5.74 9.80 -34.63
C SER A 416 -4.83 10.83 -33.94
N GLU A 417 -3.98 10.45 -32.98
CA GLU A 417 -3.15 11.38 -32.20
C GLU A 417 -1.63 11.30 -32.43
N THR A 418 -1.15 10.54 -33.41
CA THR A 418 0.25 10.63 -33.87
C THR A 418 0.51 11.93 -34.61
#